data_AF-A0A534CTC2-F1
#
_entry.id   AF-A0A534CTC2-F1
#
_cell.length_a   1.000
_cell.length_b   1.000
_cell.length_c   1.000
_cell.angle_alpha   90.00
_cell.angle_beta   90.00
_cell.angle_gamma   90.00
#
_symmetry.space_group_name_H-M   'P 1'
#
loop_
_entity.id
_entity.type
_entity.pdbx_description
1 polymer ?
#
loop_
_entity_poly.entity_id
_entity_poly.type
_entity_poly.pdbx_seq_one_letter_code
_entity_poly.pdbx_strand_id
1 'polypeptide(L)' 'MPDLALIADPRSWVAFITLALLEIVLGIDNIIFLSILVQRLPARLQHRARLGGLALAMLTRIVLLLS' A
#
# COMPACT_ATOMS: atom_id res chain seq x y z
N MET A 1 19.91 21.83 -21.30
CA MET A 1 19.14 21.40 -20.12
C MET A 1 18.21 20.28 -20.56
N PRO A 2 18.61 19.01 -20.41
CA PRO A 2 17.92 17.85 -20.99
C PRO A 2 16.69 17.37 -20.19
N ASP A 3 16.38 18.00 -19.06
CA ASP A 3 15.43 17.48 -18.08
C ASP A 3 13.94 17.69 -18.45
N LEU A 4 13.65 18.61 -19.39
CA LEU A 4 12.27 18.95 -19.77
C LEU A 4 11.65 18.00 -20.79
N ALA A 5 12.46 17.25 -21.55
CA ALA A 5 11.97 16.30 -22.56
C ALA A 5 11.31 15.06 -21.92
N LEU A 6 11.82 14.62 -20.77
CA LEU A 6 11.33 13.44 -20.03
C LEU A 6 9.90 13.63 -19.49
N ILE A 7 9.53 14.87 -19.15
CA ILE A 7 8.20 15.23 -18.62
C ILE A 7 7.17 15.33 -19.76
N ALA A 8 7.63 15.66 -20.98
CA ALA A 8 6.79 15.79 -22.17
C ALA A 8 6.57 14.44 -22.89
N ASP A 9 7.31 13.40 -22.53
CA ASP A 9 7.14 12.06 -23.11
C ASP A 9 5.89 11.37 -22.55
N PRO A 10 4.88 11.04 -23.40
CA PRO A 10 3.65 10.36 -22.96
C PRO A 10 3.92 9.01 -22.29
N ARG A 11 5.03 8.37 -22.64
CA ARG A 11 5.42 7.05 -22.11
C ARG A 11 5.79 7.10 -20.63
N SER A 12 6.40 8.20 -20.18
CA SER A 12 6.77 8.44 -18.77
C SER A 12 5.53 8.56 -17.89
N TRP A 13 4.50 9.27 -18.37
CA TRP A 13 3.22 9.42 -17.67
C TRP A 13 2.46 8.11 -17.54
N VAL A 14 2.44 7.31 -18.60
CA VAL A 14 1.82 5.98 -18.58
C VAL A 14 2.51 5.09 -17.55
N ALA A 15 3.85 5.02 -17.56
CA ALA A 15 4.61 4.24 -16.59
C ALA A 15 4.36 4.72 -15.15
N PHE A 16 4.33 6.04 -14.93
CA PHE A 16 4.03 6.62 -13.62
C PHE A 16 2.64 6.24 -13.11
N ILE A 17 1.62 6.35 -13.96
CA ILE A 17 0.24 5.98 -13.62
C ILE A 17 0.14 4.48 -13.34
N THR A 18 0.77 3.63 -14.14
CA THR A 18 0.78 2.17 -13.92
C THR A 18 1.45 1.82 -12.59
N LEU A 19 2.62 2.40 -12.30
CA LEU A 19 3.33 2.18 -11.03
C LEU A 19 2.50 2.67 -9.84
N ALA A 20 1.88 3.85 -9.93
CA ALA A 20 0.99 4.37 -8.90
C ALA A 20 -0.23 3.46 -8.68
N LEU A 21 -0.82 2.92 -9.74
CA LEU A 21 -1.92 1.96 -9.65
C LEU A 21 -1.49 0.66 -8.96
N LEU A 22 -0.33 0.12 -9.33
CA LEU A 22 0.21 -1.09 -8.71
C LEU A 22 0.49 -0.90 -7.22
N GLU A 23 1.08 0.24 -6.84
CA GLU A 23 1.30 0.64 -5.44
C GLU A 23 -0.02 0.71 -4.65
N ILE A 24 -1.07 1.29 -5.26
CA ILE A 24 -2.39 1.40 -4.63
C ILE A 24 -3.03 0.03 -4.44
N VAL A 25 -3.04 -0.83 -5.46
CA VAL A 25 -3.62 -2.18 -5.37
C VAL A 25 -2.92 -3.01 -4.29
N LEU A 26 -1.59 -2.98 -4.27
CA LEU A 26 -0.80 -3.67 -3.25
C LEU A 26 -1.06 -3.13 -1.83
N GLY A 27 -1.28 -1.82 -1.71
CA GLY A 27 -1.69 -1.20 -0.45
C GLY A 27 -3.10 -1.60 0.02
N ILE A 28 -4.04 -1.76 -0.91
CA ILE A 28 -5.43 -2.12 -0.62
C ILE A 28 -5.53 -3.57 -0.14
N ASP A 29 -4.81 -4.51 -0.76
CA ASP A 29 -4.84 -5.92 -0.38
C ASP A 29 -4.51 -6.13 1.11
N ASN A 30 -3.54 -5.39 1.64
CA ASN A 30 -3.15 -5.43 3.06
C ASN A 30 -4.24 -4.89 4.01
N ILE A 31 -4.93 -3.81 3.64
CA ILE A 31 -6.02 -3.24 4.46
C ILE A 31 -7.26 -4.13 4.43
N ILE A 32 -7.58 -4.73 3.28
CA ILE A 32 -8.71 -5.66 3.15
C ILE A 32 -8.47 -6.91 4.00
N PHE A 33 -7.29 -7.52 3.94
CA PHE A 33 -6.96 -8.68 4.77
C PHE A 33 -7.08 -8.37 6.26
N LEU A 34 -6.55 -7.22 6.70
CA LEU A 34 -6.67 -6.73 8.06
C LEU A 34 -8.14 -6.58 8.50
N SER A 35 -8.95 -5.92 7.68
CA SER A 35 -10.36 -5.67 7.97
C SER A 35 -11.15 -6.98 8.09
N ILE A 36 -10.89 -7.95 7.21
CA ILE A 36 -11.50 -9.29 7.26
C ILE A 36 -11.11 -10.04 8.54
N LEU A 37 -9.83 -10.00 8.90
CA LEU A 37 -9.32 -10.71 10.08
C LEU A 37 -9.89 -10.11 11.37
N VAL A 38 -9.92 -8.78 11.48
CA VAL A 38 -10.46 -8.06 12.64
C VAL A 38 -11.97 -8.28 12.80
N GLN A 39 -12.74 -8.35 11.71
CA GLN A 39 -14.19 -8.58 11.77
C GLN A 39 -14.56 -9.93 12.37
N ARG A 40 -13.65 -10.91 12.38
CA ARG A 40 -13.88 -12.20 13.04
C ARG A 40 -13.55 -12.23 14.53
N LEU A 41 -13.03 -11.13 15.11
CA LEU A 41 -12.72 -11.05 16.53
C LEU A 41 -13.88 -10.47 17.38
N PRO A 42 -14.02 -10.91 18.64
CA PRO A 42 -14.95 -10.32 19.61
C PRO A 42 -14.69 -8.82 19.78
N ALA A 43 -15.73 -8.01 19.93
CA ALA A 43 -15.64 -6.54 20.00
C ALA A 43 -14.59 -6.00 20.99
N ARG A 44 -14.37 -6.74 22.08
CA ARG A 44 -13.38 -6.46 23.13
C ARG A 44 -11.92 -6.51 22.63
N LEU A 45 -11.64 -7.35 21.63
CA LEU A 45 -10.31 -7.60 21.07
C LEU A 45 -10.07 -6.89 19.73
N GLN A 46 -11.14 -6.43 19.06
CA GLN A 46 -11.03 -5.74 17.77
C GLN A 46 -10.12 -4.50 17.83
N HIS A 47 -10.12 -3.76 18.95
CA HIS A 47 -9.27 -2.59 19.08
C HIS A 47 -7.77 -2.96 19.07
N ARG A 48 -7.39 -4.01 19.81
CA ARG A 48 -6.00 -4.50 19.84
C ARG A 48 -5.60 -5.16 18.52
N ALA A 49 -6.51 -5.90 17.88
CA ALA A 49 -6.28 -6.52 16.59
C ALA A 49 -6.15 -5.51 15.44
N ARG A 50 -6.93 -4.40 15.48
CA ARG A 50 -6.74 -3.27 14.55
C ARG A 50 -5.34 -2.69 14.68
N LEU A 51 -4.91 -2.36 15.89
CA LEU A 51 -3.57 -1.81 16.13
C LEU A 51 -2.47 -2.79 15.73
N GLY A 52 -2.59 -4.06 16.12
CA GLY A 52 -1.61 -5.10 15.80
C GLY A 52 -1.49 -5.35 14.30
N GLY A 53 -2.62 -5.41 13.59
CA GLY A 53 -2.56 -5.62 12.15
C GLY A 53 -2.30 -4.36 11.33
N LEU A 54 -2.58 -3.16 11.85
CA LEU A 54 -2.08 -1.90 11.28
C LEU A 54 -0.55 -1.82 11.43
N ALA A 55 0.00 -2.21 12.59
CA ALA A 55 1.43 -2.29 12.82
C ALA A 55 2.08 -3.32 11.90
N LEU A 56 1.47 -4.51 11.74
CA LEU A 56 1.95 -5.54 10.82
C LEU A 56 1.93 -5.07 9.35
N ALA A 57 0.86 -4.38 8.92
CA ALA A 57 0.73 -3.83 7.57
C ALA A 57 1.76 -2.72 7.28
N MET A 58 2.06 -1.88 8.28
CA MET A 58 3.15 -0.91 8.17
C MET A 58 4.52 -1.59 8.11
N LEU A 59 4.71 -2.66 8.87
CA LEU A 59 5.96 -3.42 8.92
C LEU A 59 6.24 -4.13 7.59
N THR A 60 5.25 -4.80 7.01
CA THR A 60 5.39 -5.41 5.67
C THR A 60 5.71 -4.38 4.61
N ARG A 61 5.11 -3.19 4.69
CA ARG A 61 5.41 -2.07 3.80
C ARG A 61 6.85 -1.59 3.96
N ILE A 62 7.33 -1.41 5.19
CA ILE A 62 8.71 -0.97 5.47
C ILE A 62 9.73 -2.02 4.99
N VAL A 63 9.48 -3.31 5.22
CA VAL A 63 10.38 -4.39 4.78
C VAL A 63 10.48 -4.47 3.26
N LEU A 64 9.34 -4.35 2.54
CA LEU A 64 9.34 -4.32 1.08
C LEU A 64 10.06 -3.10 0.51
N LEU A 65 9.95 -1.95 1.18
CA LEU A 65 10.58 -0.70 0.75
C LEU A 65 12.08 -0.63 1.07
N LEU A 66 12.55 -1.44 2.02
CA LEU A 66 13.97 -1.59 2.37
C LEU A 66 14.68 -2.67 1.54
N SER A 67 13.97 -3.40 0.67
CA SER A 67 14.52 -4.41 -0.24
C SER A 67 14.88 -3.81 -1.60
#